data_AF-A0A925VGJ7-F1
#
_entry.id   AF-A0A925VGJ7-F1
#
_cell.length_a   1.000
_cell.length_b   1.000
_cell.length_c   1.000
_cell.angle_alpha   90.00
_cell.angle_beta   90.00
_cell.angle_gamma   90.00
#
_symmetry.space_group_name_H-M   'P 1'
#
loop_
_entity.id
_entity.type
_entity.pdbx_description
1 polymer ?
#
loop_
_entity_poly.entity_id
_entity_poly.type
_entity_poly.pdbx_seq_one_letter_code
_entity_poly.pdbx_strand_id
1 'polypeptide(L)'
;LPAPFAVFCGTSAAAPHVAALAALLMQYRPALAGQSVRGLLSGSAIDLGSPRADPVYGWGRADAVQLLTRAQDFRARTVLPVVRK
;
A
#
# COMPACT_ATOMS: atom_id res chain seq x y z
N LEU A 1 -32.76 -21.97 1.71
CA LEU A 1 -31.30 -21.94 1.94
C LEU A 1 -30.91 -20.49 2.18
N PRO A 2 -30.13 -20.14 3.21
CA PRO A 2 -29.58 -18.79 3.34
C PRO A 2 -28.72 -18.47 2.11
N ALA A 3 -28.67 -17.21 1.68
CA ALA A 3 -27.85 -16.81 0.56
C ALA A 3 -26.36 -17.13 0.87
N PRO A 4 -25.60 -17.73 -0.06
CA PRO A 4 -24.22 -18.16 0.17
C PRO A 4 -23.24 -17.00 0.45
N PHE A 5 -23.68 -15.75 0.27
CA PHE A 5 -22.90 -14.55 0.51
C PHE A 5 -23.78 -13.53 1.22
N ALA A 6 -23.29 -13.02 2.34
CA ALA A 6 -23.88 -11.89 3.06
C ALA A 6 -22.98 -10.66 2.92
N VAL A 7 -23.57 -9.47 2.91
CA VAL A 7 -22.80 -8.22 2.91
C VAL A 7 -22.01 -8.12 4.22
N PHE A 8 -20.69 -8.03 4.10
CA PHE A 8 -19.78 -7.79 5.23
C PHE A 8 -19.24 -6.36 5.15
N CYS A 9 -19.39 -5.60 6.24
CA CYS A 9 -19.03 -4.19 6.30
C CYS A 9 -18.32 -3.84 7.61
N GLY A 10 -17.71 -2.65 7.67
CA GLY A 10 -16.95 -2.15 8.83
C GLY A 10 -15.44 -2.18 8.63
N THR A 11 -14.70 -1.72 9.63
CA THR A 11 -13.22 -1.68 9.60
C THR A 11 -12.60 -3.07 9.47
N SER A 12 -13.27 -4.09 10.02
CA SER A 12 -12.91 -5.50 9.83
C SER A 12 -13.02 -5.96 8.38
N ALA A 13 -13.89 -5.36 7.57
CA ALA A 13 -13.96 -5.60 6.13
C ALA A 13 -12.89 -4.81 5.35
N ALA A 14 -12.48 -3.64 5.84
CA ALA A 14 -11.39 -2.85 5.25
C ALA A 14 -10.00 -3.47 5.49
N ALA A 15 -9.75 -4.02 6.69
CA ALA A 15 -8.49 -4.63 7.06
C ALA A 15 -7.95 -5.70 6.07
N PRO A 16 -8.74 -6.70 5.61
CA PRO A 16 -8.26 -7.69 4.66
C PRO A 16 -7.92 -7.10 3.28
N HIS A 17 -8.57 -6.00 2.86
CA HIS A 17 -8.20 -5.32 1.62
C HIS A 17 -6.79 -4.72 1.72
N VAL A 18 -6.48 -4.03 2.81
CA VAL A 18 -5.14 -3.47 3.04
C VAL A 18 -4.09 -4.58 3.20
N ALA A 19 -4.44 -5.67 3.88
CA ALA A 19 -3.55 -6.84 4.01
C ALA A 19 -3.26 -7.50 2.66
N ALA A 20 -4.26 -7.62 1.78
CA ALA A 20 -4.09 -8.14 0.42
C ALA A 20 -3.15 -7.25 -0.41
N LEU A 21 -3.25 -5.93 -0.30
CA LEU A 21 -2.33 -5.00 -0.97
C LEU A 21 -0.89 -5.13 -0.44
N ALA A 22 -0.72 -5.28 0.87
CA ALA A 22 0.59 -5.55 1.47
C ALA A 22 1.18 -6.86 0.94
N ALA A 23 0.39 -7.94 0.89
CA ALA A 23 0.80 -9.23 0.34
C ALA A 23 1.15 -9.14 -1.14
N LEU A 24 0.35 -8.44 -1.95
CA LEU A 24 0.63 -8.20 -3.36
C LEU A 24 1.96 -7.44 -3.54
N LEU A 25 2.22 -6.44 -2.71
CA LEU A 25 3.47 -5.69 -2.73
C LEU A 25 4.66 -6.56 -2.34
N MET A 26 4.51 -7.40 -1.32
CA MET A 26 5.55 -8.35 -0.90
C MET A 26 5.81 -9.42 -1.98
N GLN A 27 4.78 -9.87 -2.69
CA GLN A 27 4.94 -10.76 -3.85
C GLN A 27 5.66 -10.05 -4.99
N TYR A 28 5.30 -8.80 -5.27
CA TYR A 28 5.92 -8.00 -6.33
C TYR A 28 7.38 -7.64 -6.04
N ARG A 29 7.71 -7.37 -4.76
CA ARG A 29 9.05 -6.99 -4.29
C ARG A 29 9.38 -7.69 -2.95
N PRO A 30 9.83 -8.97 -2.99
CA PRO A 30 10.08 -9.77 -1.78
C PRO A 30 11.15 -9.21 -0.84
N ALA A 31 12.06 -8.38 -1.35
CA ALA A 31 13.14 -7.77 -0.57
C ALA A 31 12.72 -6.51 0.22
N LEU A 32 11.45 -6.08 0.13
CA LEU A 32 10.99 -4.91 0.89
C LEU A 32 10.94 -5.19 2.39
N ALA A 33 11.52 -4.28 3.17
CA ALA A 33 11.33 -4.25 4.61
C ALA A 33 9.88 -3.82 4.95
N GLY A 34 9.36 -4.27 6.10
CA GLY A 34 7.99 -3.95 6.54
C GLY A 34 7.71 -2.44 6.66
N GLN A 35 8.71 -1.64 7.03
CA GLN A 35 8.59 -0.18 7.04
C GLN A 35 8.40 0.41 5.63
N SER A 36 9.10 -0.13 4.63
CA SER A 36 8.94 0.27 3.23
C SER A 36 7.55 -0.10 2.70
N VAL A 37 7.02 -1.26 3.09
CA VAL A 37 5.64 -1.66 2.76
C VAL A 37 4.63 -0.66 3.31
N ARG A 38 4.74 -0.31 4.59
CA ARG A 38 3.86 0.69 5.22
C ARG A 38 3.99 2.05 4.53
N GLY A 39 5.21 2.49 4.24
CA GLY A 39 5.48 3.76 3.57
C GLY A 39 4.90 3.83 2.15
N LEU A 40 5.00 2.74 1.38
CA LEU A 40 4.41 2.64 0.05
C LEU A 40 2.88 2.64 0.11
N LEU A 41 2.27 1.90 1.05
CA LEU A 41 0.81 1.91 1.27
C LEU A 41 0.30 3.31 1.64
N SER A 42 0.92 3.98 2.61
CA SER A 42 0.52 5.34 3.01
C SER A 42 0.79 6.37 1.91
N GLY A 43 1.92 6.26 1.23
CA GLY A 43 2.34 7.23 0.21
C GLY A 43 1.60 7.08 -1.12
N SER A 44 0.85 5.99 -1.32
CA SER A 44 0.01 5.72 -2.50
C SER A 44 -1.49 5.80 -2.25
N ALA A 45 -1.89 6.19 -1.03
CA ALA A 45 -3.29 6.40 -0.75
C ALA A 45 -3.81 7.67 -1.44
N ILE A 46 -5.07 7.63 -1.86
CA ILE A 46 -5.81 8.81 -2.30
C ILE A 46 -6.31 9.52 -1.04
N ASP A 47 -5.81 10.72 -0.80
CA ASP A 47 -6.18 11.55 0.33
C ASP A 47 -7.70 11.77 0.40
N LEU A 48 -8.26 11.62 1.60
CA LEU A 48 -9.68 11.79 1.88
C LEU A 48 -9.85 12.63 3.14
N GLY A 49 -10.85 13.52 3.14
CA GLY A 49 -11.11 14.39 4.29
C GLY A 49 -10.17 15.60 4.31
N SER A 50 -9.49 15.81 5.44
CA SER A 50 -8.54 16.94 5.57
C SER A 50 -7.22 16.61 4.87
N PRO A 51 -6.53 17.58 4.27
CA PRO A 51 -5.25 17.31 3.63
C PRO A 51 -4.24 16.67 4.59
N ARG A 52 -3.51 15.67 4.10
CA ARG A 52 -2.53 14.86 4.85
C ARG A 52 -3.23 13.91 5.84
N ALA A 53 -2.43 13.20 6.63
CA ALA A 53 -2.95 12.18 7.53
C ALA A 53 -3.94 12.77 8.56
N ASP A 54 -5.14 12.21 8.64
CA ASP A 54 -6.19 12.60 9.58
C ASP A 54 -6.65 11.43 10.49
N PRO A 55 -7.37 11.69 11.60
CA PRO A 55 -7.79 10.64 12.52
C PRO A 55 -8.86 9.66 11.99
N VAL A 56 -9.59 10.02 10.94
CA VAL A 56 -10.70 9.23 10.37
C VAL A 56 -10.21 8.37 9.21
N TYR A 57 -9.51 8.95 8.23
CA TYR A 57 -9.07 8.23 7.04
C TYR A 57 -7.58 7.85 7.06
N GLY A 58 -6.82 8.32 8.05
CA GLY A 58 -5.37 8.14 8.04
C GLY A 58 -4.79 8.82 6.81
N TRP A 59 -4.06 8.09 5.97
CA TRP A 59 -3.53 8.64 4.71
C TRP A 59 -4.53 8.65 3.56
N GLY A 60 -5.77 8.21 3.79
CA GLY A 60 -6.83 8.15 2.79
C GLY A 60 -7.14 6.72 2.31
N ARG A 61 -7.79 6.63 1.14
CA ARG A 61 -8.21 5.35 0.56
C ARG A 61 -7.04 4.66 -0.14
N ALA A 62 -6.84 3.38 0.16
CA ALA A 62 -5.84 2.58 -0.52
C ALA A 62 -6.10 2.49 -2.04
N ASP A 63 -5.03 2.56 -2.84
CA ASP A 63 -5.07 2.47 -4.30
C ASP A 63 -4.03 1.46 -4.79
N ALA A 64 -4.50 0.34 -5.35
CA ALA A 64 -3.65 -0.74 -5.81
C ALA A 64 -2.77 -0.35 -7.01
N VAL A 65 -3.32 0.46 -7.92
CA VAL A 65 -2.61 0.88 -9.14
C VAL A 65 -1.50 1.84 -8.74
N GLN A 66 -1.84 2.87 -7.96
CA GLN A 66 -0.87 3.85 -7.50
C GLN A 66 0.20 3.22 -6.60
N LEU A 67 -0.16 2.21 -5.80
CA LEU A 67 0.78 1.43 -4.99
C LEU A 67 1.83 0.74 -5.86
N LEU A 68 1.41 0.00 -6.90
CA LEU A 68 2.33 -0.75 -7.76
C LEU A 68 3.14 0.17 -8.67
N THR A 69 2.55 1.27 -9.16
CA THR A 69 3.31 2.30 -9.89
C THR A 69 4.42 2.88 -9.01
N ARG A 70 4.12 3.26 -7.76
CA ARG A 70 5.15 3.75 -6.85
C ARG A 70 6.17 2.67 -6.50
N ALA A 71 5.77 1.40 -6.39
CA ALA A 71 6.68 0.29 -6.12
C ALA A 71 7.64 0.00 -7.28
N GLN A 72 7.22 0.22 -8.53
CA GLN A 72 8.06 0.19 -9.72
C GLN A 72 9.15 1.27 -9.66
N ASP A 73 8.73 2.49 -9.31
CA ASP A 73 9.61 3.66 -9.19
C ASP A 73 10.45 3.66 -7.91
N PHE A 74 10.11 2.81 -6.94
CA PHE A 74 10.87 2.58 -5.71
C PHE A 74 12.18 1.87 -6.05
N ARG A 75 13.06 2.57 -6.76
CA ARG A 75 14.44 2.17 -6.96
C ARG A 75 15.02 2.03 -5.57
N ALA A 76 15.32 0.79 -5.18
CA ALA A 76 16.31 0.55 -4.16
C ALA A 76 17.45 1.49 -4.50
N ARG A 77 17.84 2.35 -3.56
CA ARG A 77 18.91 3.33 -3.74
C ARG A 77 20.21 2.55 -3.96
N THR A 78 20.36 1.95 -5.14
CA THR A 78 21.60 1.33 -5.57
C THR A 78 22.54 2.50 -5.67
N VAL A 79 23.49 2.50 -4.75
CA VAL A 79 24.77 3.17 -4.91
C VAL A 79 25.17 2.91 -6.35
N LEU A 80 25.10 3.95 -7.20
CA LEU A 80 25.66 3.88 -8.53
C LEU A 80 27.12 3.48 -8.34
N PRO A 81 27.67 2.48 -9.05
CA PRO A 81 29.10 2.32 -9.09
C PRO A 81 29.63 3.59 -9.73
N VAL A 82 30.17 4.50 -8.91
CA VAL A 82 30.91 5.64 -9.40
C VAL A 82 32.14 5.05 -10.05
N VAL A 83 32.07 4.80 -11.36
CA VAL A 83 33.25 4.55 -12.18
C VAL A 83 34.03 5.86 -12.19
N ARG A 84 34.99 5.99 -11.27
CA ARG A 84 36.03 7.02 -11.39
C ARG A 84 36.94 6.57 -12.52
N LYS A 85 37.01 7.38 -13.57
CA LYS A 85 38.06 7.26 -14.60
C LYS A 85 39.42 7.53 -13.97
#